data_AF-A0A643FR43-F1
#
_entry.id   AF-A0A643FR43-F1
#
_cell.length_a   1.000
_cell.length_b   1.000
_cell.length_c   1.000
_cell.angle_alpha   90.00
_cell.angle_beta   90.00
_cell.angle_gamma   90.00
#
_symmetry.space_group_name_H-M   'P 1'
#
loop_
_entity.id
_entity.type
_entity.pdbx_description
1 polymer ?
#
loop_
_entity_poly.entity_id
_entity_poly.type
_entity_poly.pdbx_seq_one_letter_code
_entity_poly.pdbx_strand_id
1 'polypeptide(L)'
;MFIHSLSIEVGPVPADESCAQVGHPDYEAKSRLECAVYIRQLKRVFGNPDPLTLTFERRGFAHDLGRYHEVVAIMTAAGADLFDEAKVPTGWDAIARAELTWLRLQARWREQVVAGAVDMTEVPAVFCSTTIPDFPDHPVSAWWAMGFSPLPAGPAISLH
;
A
#
# COMPACT_ATOMS: atom_id res chain seq x y z
N MET A 1 29.06 12.47 13.86
CA MET A 1 29.07 11.00 13.91
C MET A 1 28.26 10.52 12.72
N PHE A 2 28.91 9.93 11.72
CA PHE A 2 28.18 9.39 10.57
C PHE A 2 27.47 8.11 11.04
N ILE A 3 26.15 8.10 10.97
CA ILE A 3 25.38 6.90 11.21
C ILE A 3 25.60 6.03 9.98
N HIS A 4 26.38 4.95 10.10
CA HIS A 4 26.48 3.97 9.03
C HIS A 4 25.10 3.35 8.84
N SER A 5 24.50 3.57 7.67
CA SER A 5 23.24 2.96 7.30
C SER A 5 23.49 1.71 6.46
N LEU A 6 22.81 0.63 6.84
CA LEU A 6 22.70 -0.60 6.08
C LEU A 6 21.45 -0.50 5.22
N SER A 7 21.47 -1.08 4.02
CA SER A 7 20.29 -1.17 3.18
C SER A 7 20.15 -2.55 2.53
N ILE A 8 18.93 -3.08 2.53
CA ILE A 8 18.58 -4.37 1.94
C ILE A 8 17.40 -4.18 0.99
N GLU A 9 17.52 -4.73 -0.21
CA GLU A 9 16.44 -4.77 -1.21
C GLU A 9 15.41 -5.83 -0.79
N VAL A 10 14.15 -5.43 -0.73
CA VAL A 10 13.01 -6.28 -0.30
C VAL A 10 12.15 -6.69 -1.52
N GLY A 11 12.33 -6.02 -2.66
CA GLY A 11 11.51 -6.19 -3.86
C GLY A 11 10.37 -5.17 -3.98
N PRO A 12 9.65 -5.17 -5.12
CA PRO A 12 8.58 -4.20 -5.42
C PRO A 12 7.27 -4.49 -4.69
N VAL A 13 7.02 -5.76 -4.37
CA VAL A 13 5.80 -6.35 -3.79
C VAL A 13 6.20 -7.61 -2.99
N PRO A 14 5.29 -8.21 -2.19
CA PRO A 14 5.51 -9.53 -1.59
C PRO A 14 5.87 -10.60 -2.62
N ALA A 15 6.78 -11.52 -2.26
CA ALA A 15 7.44 -12.42 -3.22
C ALA A 15 6.51 -13.30 -4.07
N ASP A 16 5.33 -13.69 -3.55
CA ASP A 16 4.35 -14.54 -4.26
C ASP A 16 3.32 -13.72 -5.04
N GLU A 17 3.41 -12.39 -5.05
CA GLU A 17 2.45 -11.50 -5.69
C GLU A 17 2.92 -11.04 -7.07
N SER A 18 1.94 -10.84 -7.97
CA SER A 18 2.24 -10.22 -9.26
C SER A 18 2.59 -8.74 -9.09
N CYS A 19 3.66 -8.29 -9.77
CA CYS A 19 4.11 -6.90 -9.76
C CYS A 19 3.97 -6.23 -11.12
N ALA A 20 3.96 -4.90 -11.12
CA ALA A 20 4.02 -4.10 -12.34
C ALA A 20 5.24 -4.46 -13.21
N GLN A 21 5.01 -4.63 -14.51
CA GLN A 21 6.04 -5.03 -15.46
C GLN A 21 6.63 -3.82 -16.19
N VAL A 22 7.96 -3.71 -16.17
CA VAL A 22 8.70 -2.66 -16.89
C VAL A 22 8.36 -2.75 -18.39
N GLY A 23 8.14 -1.60 -19.03
CA GLY A 23 7.77 -1.51 -20.44
C GLY A 23 6.26 -1.48 -20.68
N HIS A 24 5.42 -1.76 -19.67
CA HIS A 24 3.98 -1.54 -19.79
C HIS A 24 3.63 -0.04 -19.63
N PRO A 25 2.67 0.52 -20.39
CA PRO A 25 2.35 1.96 -20.35
C PRO A 25 1.99 2.52 -18.96
N ASP A 26 1.41 1.68 -18.10
CA ASP A 26 0.99 2.07 -16.75
C ASP A 26 2.00 1.68 -15.65
N TYR A 27 3.19 1.21 -16.04
CA TYR A 27 4.20 0.69 -15.12
C TYR A 27 4.57 1.69 -14.02
N GLU A 28 4.85 2.95 -14.37
CA GLU A 28 5.27 3.95 -13.39
C GLU A 28 4.16 4.20 -12.36
N ALA A 29 2.92 4.32 -12.79
CA ALA A 29 1.79 4.52 -11.91
C ALA A 29 1.58 3.30 -10.99
N LYS A 30 1.55 2.09 -11.56
CA LYS A 30 1.32 0.85 -10.79
C LYS A 30 2.45 0.56 -9.81
N SER A 31 3.70 0.58 -10.26
CA SER A 31 4.86 0.28 -9.41
C SER A 31 4.96 1.23 -8.21
N ARG A 32 4.63 2.52 -8.40
CA ARG A 32 4.61 3.50 -7.30
C ARG A 32 3.53 3.19 -6.26
N LEU A 33 2.33 2.81 -6.71
CA LEU A 33 1.23 2.45 -5.81
C LEU A 33 1.54 1.16 -5.05
N GLU A 34 2.01 0.14 -5.76
CA GLU A 34 2.41 -1.15 -5.19
C GLU A 34 3.50 -1.00 -4.13
N CYS A 35 4.59 -0.29 -4.44
CA CYS A 35 5.65 -0.02 -3.46
C CYS A 35 5.13 0.78 -2.26
N ALA A 36 4.25 1.77 -2.46
CA ALA A 36 3.71 2.57 -1.37
C ALA A 36 2.86 1.73 -0.40
N VAL A 37 2.01 0.85 -0.92
CA VAL A 37 1.24 -0.09 -0.12
C VAL A 37 2.15 -1.12 0.56
N TYR A 38 3.17 -1.61 -0.14
CA TYR A 38 4.12 -2.57 0.43
C TYR A 38 4.92 -1.99 1.60
N ILE A 39 5.38 -0.74 1.48
CA ILE A 39 6.01 0.00 2.58
C ILE A 39 5.07 0.08 3.79
N ARG A 40 3.78 0.32 3.58
CA ARG A 40 2.80 0.37 4.69
C ARG A 40 2.61 -1.00 5.34
N GLN A 41 2.54 -2.07 4.56
CA GLN A 41 2.48 -3.44 5.09
C GLN A 41 3.74 -3.80 5.88
N LEU A 42 4.93 -3.54 5.33
CA LEU A 42 6.19 -3.78 6.01
C LEU A 42 6.26 -3.01 7.33
N LYS A 43 5.88 -1.72 7.36
CA LYS A 43 5.80 -0.96 8.61
C LYS A 43 4.91 -1.65 9.65
N ARG A 44 3.73 -2.17 9.27
CA ARG A 44 2.86 -2.93 10.19
C ARG A 44 3.51 -4.23 10.69
N VAL A 45 4.08 -5.02 9.78
CA VAL A 45 4.77 -6.29 10.07
C VAL A 45 5.89 -6.09 11.10
N PHE A 46 6.63 -4.99 10.98
CA PHE A 46 7.74 -4.64 11.89
C PHE A 46 7.30 -3.77 13.08
N GLY A 47 6.00 -3.65 13.35
CA GLY A 47 5.48 -2.99 14.56
C GLY A 47 5.58 -1.46 14.54
N ASN A 48 5.56 -0.84 13.37
CA ASN A 48 5.76 0.59 13.13
C ASN A 48 7.04 1.12 13.81
N PRO A 49 8.22 0.63 13.38
CA PRO A 49 9.48 1.00 14.01
C PRO A 49 9.76 2.50 13.89
N ASP A 50 10.61 3.01 14.79
CA ASP A 50 11.15 4.37 14.64
C ASP A 50 11.87 4.50 13.27
N PRO A 51 11.46 5.43 12.39
CA PRO A 51 12.07 5.63 11.08
C PRO A 51 13.57 5.94 11.12
N LEU A 52 14.09 6.44 12.25
CA LEU A 52 15.53 6.68 12.43
C LEU A 52 16.31 5.38 12.68
N THR A 53 15.62 4.31 13.06
CA THR A 53 16.21 3.00 13.35
C THR A 53 16.02 2.05 12.17
N LEU A 54 14.78 1.92 11.68
CA LEU A 54 14.41 1.09 10.53
C LEU A 54 13.30 1.80 9.75
N THR A 55 13.52 2.05 8.47
CA THR A 55 12.53 2.60 7.55
C THR A 55 12.51 1.82 6.25
N PHE A 56 11.44 1.99 5.48
CA PHE A 56 11.27 1.38 4.17
C PHE A 56 11.01 2.49 3.15
N GLU A 57 11.79 2.47 2.07
CA GLU A 57 11.73 3.49 1.03
C GLU A 57 11.66 2.86 -0.35
N ARG A 58 10.94 3.51 -1.26
CA ARG A 58 10.96 3.14 -2.67
C ARG A 58 12.23 3.69 -3.31
N ARG A 59 13.05 2.83 -3.91
CA ARG A 59 14.21 3.22 -4.72
C ARG A 59 14.00 2.83 -6.18
N GLY A 60 14.65 3.57 -7.08
CA GLY A 60 14.57 3.36 -8.51
C GLY A 60 15.92 2.99 -9.10
N PHE A 61 16.05 1.78 -9.62
CA PHE A 61 17.25 1.23 -10.21
C PHE A 61 17.20 1.34 -11.73
N ALA A 62 18.29 1.80 -12.34
CA ALA A 62 18.36 1.90 -13.80
C ALA A 62 18.56 0.51 -14.41
N HIS A 63 17.75 0.16 -15.40
CA HIS A 63 17.86 -1.06 -16.19
C HIS A 63 17.69 -0.74 -17.68
N ASP A 64 18.09 -1.65 -18.56
CA ASP A 64 18.05 -1.48 -20.03
C ASP A 64 16.64 -1.18 -20.59
N LEU A 65 15.60 -1.56 -19.86
CA LEU A 65 14.19 -1.40 -20.26
C LEU A 65 13.49 -0.22 -19.54
N GLY A 66 14.22 0.51 -18.69
CA GLY A 66 13.69 1.62 -17.90
C GLY A 66 14.11 1.56 -16.44
N ARG A 67 13.45 2.37 -15.60
CA ARG A 67 13.76 2.42 -14.16
C ARG A 67 12.89 1.42 -13.40
N TYR A 68 13.51 0.38 -12.85
CA TYR A 68 12.85 -0.56 -11.96
C TYR A 68 12.65 0.04 -10.58
N HIS A 69 11.51 -0.16 -9.93
CA HIS A 69 11.23 0.36 -8.58
C HIS A 69 11.14 -0.79 -7.60
N GLU A 70 11.83 -0.67 -6.47
CA GLU A 70 11.75 -1.63 -5.36
C GLU A 70 11.60 -0.93 -4.03
N VAL A 71 11.14 -1.67 -3.02
CA VAL A 71 11.22 -1.28 -1.63
C VAL A 71 12.57 -1.70 -1.06
N VAL A 72 13.23 -0.78 -0.37
CA VAL A 72 14.50 -0.97 0.30
C VAL A 72 14.32 -0.69 1.78
N ALA A 73 14.71 -1.65 2.61
CA ALA A 73 14.84 -1.45 4.05
C ALA A 73 16.13 -0.67 4.31
N ILE A 74 16.05 0.43 5.06
CA ILE A 74 17.19 1.27 5.45
C ILE A 74 17.24 1.28 6.97
N MET A 75 18.40 0.95 7.52
CA MET A 75 18.52 0.71 8.95
C MET A 75 19.88 1.07 9.53
N THR A 76 19.90 1.37 10.83
CA THR A 76 21.13 1.40 11.63
C THR A 76 21.51 -0.01 12.06
N ALA A 77 22.61 -0.17 12.81
CA ALA A 77 22.95 -1.46 13.43
C ALA A 77 21.81 -1.98 14.34
N ALA A 78 21.21 -1.11 15.15
CA ALA A 78 20.06 -1.48 15.98
C ALA A 78 18.83 -1.87 15.15
N GLY A 79 18.63 -1.23 13.99
CA GLY A 79 17.57 -1.62 13.07
C GLY A 79 17.83 -2.95 12.36
N ALA A 80 19.10 -3.32 12.14
CA ALA A 80 19.47 -4.63 11.62
C ALA A 80 19.12 -5.76 12.60
N ASP A 81 19.23 -5.52 13.91
CA ASP A 81 18.76 -6.48 14.92
C ASP A 81 17.23 -6.61 14.96
N LEU A 82 16.49 -5.59 14.51
CA LEU A 82 15.03 -5.60 14.39
C LEU A 82 14.54 -6.23 13.08
N PHE A 83 15.32 -6.10 12.01
CA PHE A 83 14.97 -6.58 10.69
C PHE A 83 15.23 -8.09 10.57
N ASP A 84 14.15 -8.85 10.72
CA ASP A 84 14.11 -10.28 10.48
C ASP A 84 13.51 -10.56 9.09
N GLU A 85 14.35 -11.03 8.16
CA GLU A 85 13.95 -11.35 6.79
C GLU A 85 12.83 -12.41 6.74
N ALA A 86 12.77 -13.32 7.73
CA ALA A 86 11.71 -14.33 7.79
C ALA A 86 10.31 -13.73 8.07
N LYS A 87 10.24 -12.47 8.53
CA LYS A 87 8.98 -11.74 8.70
C LYS A 87 8.53 -11.02 7.44
N VAL A 88 9.40 -10.87 6.44
CA VAL A 88 9.03 -10.23 5.17
C VAL A 88 7.89 -11.05 4.56
N PRO A 89 6.72 -10.43 4.32
CA PRO A 89 5.55 -11.18 3.91
C PRO A 89 5.70 -11.64 2.46
N THR A 90 5.24 -12.86 2.17
CA THR A 90 5.21 -13.36 0.79
C THR A 90 3.92 -13.00 0.05
N GLY A 91 2.86 -12.60 0.76
CA GLY A 91 1.60 -12.13 0.18
C GLY A 91 1.06 -10.84 0.80
N TRP A 92 0.09 -10.21 0.14
CA TRP A 92 -0.60 -9.03 0.68
C TRP A 92 -1.49 -9.37 1.88
N ASP A 93 -1.38 -8.57 2.95
CA ASP A 93 -2.33 -8.61 4.07
C ASP A 93 -3.70 -8.02 3.67
N ALA A 94 -4.72 -8.19 4.53
CA ALA A 94 -6.08 -7.73 4.21
C ALA A 94 -6.16 -6.21 4.02
N ILE A 95 -5.36 -5.46 4.78
CA ILE A 95 -5.25 -4.01 4.68
C ILE A 95 -4.67 -3.62 3.32
N ALA A 96 -3.54 -4.18 2.93
CA ALA A 96 -2.86 -3.89 1.66
C ALA A 96 -3.74 -4.22 0.45
N ARG A 97 -4.48 -5.33 0.49
CA ARG A 97 -5.46 -5.66 -0.56
C ARG A 97 -6.57 -4.61 -0.64
N ALA A 98 -7.05 -4.14 0.50
CA ALA A 98 -8.06 -3.07 0.57
C ALA A 98 -7.49 -1.74 0.06
N GLU A 99 -6.29 -1.35 0.47
CA GLU A 99 -5.60 -0.14 0.00
C GLU A 99 -5.41 -0.15 -1.52
N LEU A 100 -4.92 -1.26 -2.10
CA LEU A 100 -4.76 -1.41 -3.55
C LEU A 100 -6.10 -1.33 -4.28
N THR A 101 -7.15 -1.97 -3.74
CA THR A 101 -8.50 -1.92 -4.31
C THR A 101 -9.04 -0.50 -4.31
N TRP A 102 -8.94 0.19 -3.19
CA TRP A 102 -9.41 1.57 -3.04
C TRP A 102 -8.66 2.53 -3.96
N LEU A 103 -7.33 2.42 -4.05
CA LEU A 103 -6.50 3.25 -4.92
C LEU A 103 -6.87 3.07 -6.41
N ARG A 104 -7.10 1.83 -6.84
CA ARG A 104 -7.53 1.51 -8.21
C ARG A 104 -8.90 2.10 -8.52
N LEU A 105 -9.86 1.96 -7.61
CA LEU A 105 -11.21 2.50 -7.79
C LEU A 105 -11.21 4.03 -7.76
N GLN A 106 -10.47 4.64 -6.84
CA GLN A 106 -10.29 6.08 -6.80
C GLN A 106 -9.71 6.63 -8.11
N ALA A 107 -8.65 5.99 -8.64
CA ALA A 107 -8.05 6.41 -9.90
C ALA A 107 -9.08 6.36 -11.04
N ARG A 108 -9.86 5.27 -11.14
CA ARG A 108 -10.92 5.13 -12.13
C ARG A 108 -12.02 6.20 -11.99
N TRP A 109 -12.47 6.50 -10.78
CA TRP A 109 -13.45 7.58 -10.56
C TRP A 109 -12.89 8.92 -11.01
N ARG A 110 -11.63 9.23 -10.66
CA ARG A 110 -10.96 10.46 -11.09
C ARG A 110 -10.87 10.57 -12.60
N GLU A 111 -10.51 9.48 -13.28
CA GLU A 111 -10.46 9.43 -14.75
C GLU A 111 -11.82 9.72 -15.37
N GLN A 112 -12.90 9.13 -14.84
CA GLN A 112 -14.26 9.34 -15.33
C GLN A 112 -14.75 10.79 -15.13
N VAL A 113 -14.43 11.39 -13.98
CA VAL A 113 -14.76 12.79 -13.72
C VAL A 113 -13.98 13.72 -14.65
N VAL A 114 -12.67 13.50 -14.83
CA VAL A 114 -11.85 14.30 -15.75
C VAL A 114 -12.32 14.17 -17.20
N ALA A 115 -12.80 12.99 -17.59
CA ALA A 115 -13.39 12.75 -18.90
C ALA A 115 -14.79 13.38 -19.07
N GLY A 116 -15.38 13.94 -18.01
CA GLY A 116 -16.74 14.48 -18.01
C GLY A 116 -17.83 13.40 -18.15
N ALA A 117 -17.48 12.13 -17.93
CA ALA A 117 -18.41 11.01 -18.03
C ALA A 117 -19.26 10.83 -16.76
N VAL A 118 -18.80 11.37 -15.64
CA VAL A 118 -19.43 11.30 -14.32
C VAL A 118 -19.32 12.66 -13.65
N ASP A 119 -20.38 13.14 -13.01
CA ASP A 119 -20.30 14.35 -12.19
C ASP A 119 -19.64 14.07 -10.83
N MET A 120 -18.89 15.04 -10.30
CA MET A 120 -18.20 14.87 -9.00
C MET A 120 -19.17 14.51 -7.86
N THR A 121 -20.42 14.96 -7.91
CA THR A 121 -21.45 14.66 -6.91
C THR A 121 -21.93 13.20 -6.92
N GLU A 122 -21.66 12.47 -8.00
CA GLU A 122 -21.99 11.04 -8.14
C GLU A 122 -20.87 10.12 -7.62
N VAL A 123 -19.67 10.68 -7.37
CA VAL A 123 -18.55 9.90 -6.85
C VAL A 123 -18.81 9.55 -5.37
N PRO A 124 -18.73 8.26 -4.98
CA PRO A 124 -18.87 7.88 -3.58
C PRO A 124 -17.85 8.61 -2.68
N ALA A 125 -18.32 9.16 -1.56
CA ALA A 125 -17.52 10.04 -0.70
C ALA A 125 -16.17 9.45 -0.27
N VAL A 126 -16.09 8.13 -0.10
CA VAL A 126 -14.86 7.41 0.26
C VAL A 126 -13.75 7.60 -0.80
N PHE A 127 -14.09 7.80 -2.07
CA PHE A 127 -13.14 8.00 -3.16
C PHE A 127 -12.79 9.48 -3.39
N CYS A 128 -13.51 10.41 -2.76
CA CYS A 128 -13.22 11.84 -2.80
C CYS A 128 -12.03 12.23 -1.89
N SER A 129 -11.66 11.37 -0.94
CA SER A 129 -10.53 11.61 -0.02
C SER A 129 -9.18 11.67 -0.75
N THR A 130 -8.26 12.51 -0.28
CA THR A 130 -6.86 12.53 -0.78
C THR A 130 -5.95 11.54 -0.05
N THR A 131 -6.41 11.00 1.09
CA THR A 131 -5.68 10.03 1.91
C THR A 131 -6.34 8.65 1.83
N ILE A 132 -5.50 7.61 1.88
CA ILE A 132 -5.96 6.22 1.96
C ILE A 132 -6.68 6.02 3.30
N PRO A 133 -7.90 5.46 3.32
CA PRO A 133 -8.60 5.15 4.57
C PRO A 133 -7.85 4.13 5.43
N ASP A 134 -7.99 4.22 6.74
CA ASP A 134 -7.49 3.22 7.67
C ASP A 134 -8.42 2.01 7.67
N PHE A 135 -8.05 0.98 6.90
CA PHE A 135 -8.80 -0.27 6.82
C PHE A 135 -8.50 -1.18 8.02
N PRO A 136 -9.49 -1.92 8.56
CA PRO A 136 -9.22 -2.92 9.59
C PRO A 136 -8.44 -4.10 9.02
N ASP A 137 -7.69 -4.81 9.87
CA ASP A 137 -7.04 -6.07 9.48
C ASP A 137 -8.06 -7.22 9.50
N HIS A 138 -8.98 -7.20 8.53
CA HIS A 138 -10.05 -8.17 8.42
C HIS A 138 -10.50 -8.29 6.95
N PRO A 139 -10.92 -9.48 6.47
CA PRO A 139 -11.38 -9.67 5.08
C PRO A 139 -12.51 -8.72 4.64
N VAL A 140 -13.32 -8.21 5.59
CA VAL A 140 -14.38 -7.22 5.32
C VAL A 140 -13.85 -5.90 4.73
N SER A 141 -12.56 -5.60 4.92
CA SER A 141 -11.91 -4.41 4.37
C SER A 141 -11.99 -4.34 2.85
N ALA A 142 -12.11 -5.48 2.17
CA ALA A 142 -12.36 -5.52 0.74
C ALA A 142 -13.68 -4.81 0.37
N TRP A 143 -14.73 -4.97 1.17
CA TRP A 143 -16.03 -4.31 0.93
C TRP A 143 -15.95 -2.82 1.18
N TRP A 144 -15.25 -2.42 2.25
CA TRP A 144 -15.03 -1.01 2.58
C TRP A 144 -14.24 -0.31 1.47
N ALA A 145 -13.21 -0.96 0.95
CA ALA A 145 -12.42 -0.45 -0.16
C ALA A 145 -13.22 -0.25 -1.45
N MET A 146 -14.29 -1.04 -1.64
CA MET A 146 -15.24 -0.88 -2.75
C MET A 146 -16.31 0.20 -2.50
N GLY A 147 -16.31 0.84 -1.33
CA GLY A 147 -17.30 1.84 -0.94
C GLY A 147 -18.57 1.28 -0.30
N PHE A 148 -18.59 -0.02 -0.01
CA PHE A 148 -19.64 -0.60 0.82
C PHE A 148 -19.25 -0.42 2.28
N SER A 149 -19.81 0.61 2.93
CA SER A 149 -19.80 0.65 4.39
C SER A 149 -20.74 -0.45 4.90
N PRO A 150 -20.34 -1.31 5.85
CA PRO A 150 -21.32 -2.03 6.63
C PRO A 150 -22.22 -0.95 7.23
N LEU A 151 -23.52 -1.12 7.05
CA LEU A 151 -24.52 -0.31 7.74
C LEU A 151 -24.07 -0.17 9.21
N PRO A 152 -24.23 1.00 9.85
CA PRO A 152 -24.24 0.96 11.31
C PRO A 152 -25.26 -0.11 11.66
N ALA A 153 -24.84 -1.13 12.40
CA ALA A 153 -25.80 -2.05 12.99
C ALA A 153 -26.83 -1.14 13.66
N GLY A 154 -28.07 -1.18 13.17
CA GLY A 154 -29.17 -0.48 13.82
C GLY A 154 -29.12 -0.81 15.31
N PRO A 155 -29.63 0.07 16.19
CA PRO A 155 -29.48 -0.09 17.63
C PRO A 155 -29.79 -1.53 17.99
N ALA A 156 -28.83 -2.20 18.65
CA ALA A 156 -28.98 -3.57 19.09
C ALA A 156 -30.33 -3.68 19.80
N ILE A 157 -31.29 -4.34 19.13
CA ILE A 157 -32.56 -4.66 19.76
C ILE A 157 -32.19 -5.75 20.76
N SER A 158 -31.93 -5.33 22.00
CA SER A 158 -31.93 -6.22 23.15
C SER A 158 -33.29 -6.93 23.15
N LEU A 159 -33.31 -8.15 22.64
CA LEU A 159 -34.40 -9.07 22.89
C LEU A 159 -34.29 -9.49 24.36
N HIS A 160 -35.37 -9.20 25.08
CA HIS A 160 -35.60 -9.45 26.49
C HIS A 160 -35.30 -10.89 26.93
#